data_AF-A0A2S8FL55-F1
#
_entry.id   AF-A0A2S8FL55-F1
#
_cell.length_a   1.000
_cell.length_b   1.000
_cell.length_c   1.000
_cell.angle_alpha   90.00
_cell.angle_beta   90.00
_cell.angle_gamma   90.00
#
_symmetry.space_group_name_H-M   'P 1'
#
loop_
_entity.id
_entity.type
_entity.pdbx_description
1 polymer ?
#
loop_
_entity_poly.entity_id
_entity_poly.type
_entity_poly.pdbx_seq_one_letter_code
_entity_poly.pdbx_strand_id
1 'polypeptide(L)'
;MKLLLDRLRCRIKLPEQFAELEHRRGVLPAEALDMRRSARVYCPGKMIVESFATLPAIPRNHQYVVGYSVDVSETGIRFLHDTELYPGERITLWTSAQRITCTVMRCRRLNECCYEIGASLVDEDVSLEQAQDVVEPENETHGGKDFMN
;
A
#
# COMPACT_ATOMS: atom_id res chain seq x y z
N MET A 1 9.00 -10.03 1.68
CA MET A 1 7.59 -9.72 2.01
C MET A 1 6.77 -10.91 2.54
N LYS A 2 6.97 -12.15 2.05
CA LYS A 2 6.20 -13.34 2.48
C LYS A 2 6.14 -13.53 4.02
N LEU A 3 7.30 -13.50 4.69
CA LEU A 3 7.39 -13.61 6.16
C LEU A 3 6.63 -12.52 6.94
N LEU A 4 6.46 -11.34 6.34
CA LEU A 4 5.76 -10.22 6.97
C LEU A 4 4.24 -10.39 6.81
N LEU A 5 3.79 -10.80 5.62
CA LEU A 5 2.38 -11.11 5.36
C LEU A 5 1.85 -12.22 6.27
N ASP A 6 2.67 -13.24 6.54
CA ASP A 6 2.27 -14.38 7.39
C ASP A 6 2.13 -13.99 8.87
N ARG A 7 2.75 -12.88 9.29
CA ARG A 7 2.67 -12.37 10.68
C ARG A 7 1.56 -11.33 10.87
N LEU A 8 1.10 -10.71 9.80
CA LEU A 8 0.08 -9.67 9.87
C LEU A 8 -1.33 -10.26 9.88
N ARG A 9 -2.23 -9.57 10.55
CA ARG A 9 -3.63 -9.98 10.64
C ARG A 9 -4.27 -9.94 9.26
N CYS A 10 -4.88 -11.05 8.86
CA CYS A 10 -5.79 -11.13 7.72
C CYS A 10 -7.17 -11.60 8.20
N ARG A 11 -8.18 -10.73 8.14
CA ARG A 11 -9.57 -11.08 8.48
C ARG A 11 -10.47 -11.25 7.27
N ILE A 12 -9.94 -11.02 6.08
CA ILE A 12 -10.73 -10.98 4.86
C ILE A 12 -11.35 -12.34 4.62
N LYS A 13 -12.69 -12.39 4.63
CA LYS A 13 -13.45 -13.56 4.18
C LYS A 13 -13.75 -13.36 2.70
N LEU A 14 -12.96 -13.98 1.83
CA LEU A 14 -13.13 -13.84 0.38
C LEU A 14 -14.52 -14.35 -0.03
N PRO A 15 -15.35 -13.50 -0.69
CA PRO A 15 -16.62 -13.96 -1.24
C PRO A 15 -16.40 -14.94 -2.40
N GLU A 16 -17.41 -15.76 -2.71
CA GLU A 16 -17.35 -16.78 -3.77
C GLU A 16 -16.95 -16.19 -5.14
N GLN A 17 -17.41 -14.98 -5.45
CA GLN A 17 -17.03 -14.27 -6.67
C GLN A 17 -15.52 -13.95 -6.78
N PHE A 18 -14.73 -14.18 -5.73
CA PHE A 18 -13.27 -14.04 -5.67
C PHE A 18 -12.55 -15.36 -5.38
N ALA A 19 -13.23 -16.51 -5.40
CA ALA A 19 -12.61 -17.81 -5.14
C ALA A 19 -11.39 -18.08 -6.05
N GLU A 20 -11.51 -17.70 -7.32
CA GLU A 20 -10.45 -17.86 -8.33
C GLU A 20 -9.60 -16.60 -8.53
N LEU A 21 -9.59 -15.68 -7.56
CA LEU A 21 -8.89 -14.40 -7.69
C LEU A 21 -7.41 -14.59 -8.07
N GLU A 22 -6.71 -15.51 -7.42
CA GLU A 22 -5.30 -15.78 -7.64
C GLU A 22 -4.98 -16.32 -9.05
N HIS A 23 -5.97 -16.84 -9.78
CA HIS A 23 -5.81 -17.35 -11.16
C HIS A 23 -6.16 -16.31 -12.23
N ARG A 24 -6.76 -15.16 -11.86
CA ARG A 24 -7.14 -14.13 -12.83
C ARG A 24 -5.93 -13.44 -13.43
N ARG A 25 -5.86 -13.37 -14.75
CA ARG A 25 -4.76 -12.77 -15.51
C ARG A 25 -5.28 -11.99 -16.70
N GLY A 26 -4.44 -11.11 -17.24
CA GLY A 26 -4.73 -10.36 -18.45
C GLY A 26 -5.52 -9.08 -18.20
N VAL A 27 -5.98 -8.49 -19.30
CA VAL A 27 -6.73 -7.24 -19.30
C VAL A 27 -8.15 -7.48 -18.79
N LEU A 28 -8.61 -6.61 -17.89
CA LEU A 28 -9.99 -6.63 -17.41
C LEU A 28 -10.91 -6.22 -18.57
N PRO A 29 -11.94 -7.00 -18.92
CA PRO A 29 -12.83 -6.66 -20.01
C PRO A 29 -13.51 -5.30 -19.77
N ALA A 30 -13.73 -4.58 -20.87
CA ALA A 30 -14.58 -3.40 -20.87
C ALA A 30 -16.05 -3.84 -20.73
N GLU A 31 -16.81 -3.14 -19.88
CA GLU A 31 -18.24 -3.35 -19.73
C GLU A 31 -19.02 -2.32 -20.55
N ALA A 32 -20.30 -2.57 -20.82
CA ALA A 32 -21.16 -1.56 -21.44
C ALA A 32 -21.22 -0.33 -20.51
N LEU A 33 -21.01 0.88 -21.05
CA LEU A 33 -20.92 2.16 -20.31
C LEU A 33 -19.63 2.33 -19.48
N ASP A 34 -18.56 1.61 -19.83
CA ASP A 34 -17.26 1.83 -19.22
C ASP A 34 -16.70 3.23 -19.55
N MET A 35 -16.68 4.11 -18.55
CA MET A 35 -16.17 5.49 -18.64
C MET A 35 -14.69 5.60 -18.25
N ARG A 36 -13.99 4.47 -18.04
CA ARG A 36 -12.56 4.48 -17.70
C ARG A 36 -11.75 5.00 -18.87
N ARG A 37 -10.77 5.86 -18.57
CA ARG A 37 -9.82 6.39 -19.57
C ARG A 37 -8.71 5.40 -19.93
N SER A 38 -8.33 4.54 -18.98
CA SER A 38 -7.26 3.56 -19.13
C SER A 38 -7.78 2.16 -18.81
N ALA A 39 -7.32 1.18 -19.59
CA ALA A 39 -7.61 -0.23 -19.33
C ALA A 39 -7.03 -0.66 -17.97
N ARG A 40 -7.67 -1.64 -17.35
CA ARG A 40 -7.18 -2.27 -16.12
C ARG A 40 -6.64 -3.65 -16.42
N VAL A 41 -5.65 -4.08 -15.65
CA VAL A 41 -5.08 -5.42 -15.73
C VAL A 41 -5.30 -6.12 -14.41
N TYR A 42 -5.71 -7.39 -14.45
CA TYR A 42 -5.77 -8.21 -13.25
C TYR A 42 -4.38 -8.31 -12.62
N CYS A 43 -4.30 -7.92 -11.35
CA CYS A 43 -3.08 -7.96 -10.55
C CYS A 43 -3.41 -8.55 -9.18
N PRO A 44 -3.83 -9.83 -9.11
CA PRO A 44 -4.17 -10.45 -7.84
C PRO A 44 -2.91 -10.76 -7.04
N GLY A 45 -2.93 -10.39 -5.76
CA GLY A 45 -1.81 -10.64 -4.88
C GLY A 45 -2.08 -10.18 -3.46
N LYS A 46 -1.41 -10.81 -2.50
CA LYS A 46 -1.42 -10.32 -1.12
C LYS A 46 -0.54 -9.08 -1.00
N MET A 47 -1.04 -8.10 -0.28
CA MET A 47 -0.38 -6.82 -0.04
C MET A 47 -0.62 -6.39 1.41
N ILE A 48 0.19 -5.46 1.90
CA ILE A 48 -0.05 -4.84 3.20
C ILE A 48 -0.74 -3.52 2.96
N VAL A 49 -1.82 -3.29 3.71
CA VAL A 49 -2.53 -2.02 3.76
C VAL A 49 -2.15 -1.35 5.07
N GLU A 50 -1.47 -0.23 4.95
CA GLU A 50 -1.20 0.69 6.05
C GLU A 50 -2.26 1.79 6.03
N SER A 51 -2.98 1.91 7.14
CA SER A 51 -4.00 2.94 7.33
C SER A 51 -3.74 3.69 8.63
N PHE A 52 -3.96 5.00 8.62
CA PHE A 52 -3.85 5.88 9.78
C PHE A 52 -4.92 6.98 9.67
N ALA A 53 -5.09 7.77 10.75
CA ALA A 53 -6.06 8.86 10.76
C ALA A 53 -5.66 9.97 9.78
N THR A 54 -6.33 10.01 8.63
CA THR A 54 -6.12 11.03 7.59
C THR A 54 -7.31 11.97 7.42
N LEU A 55 -8.50 11.56 7.89
CA LEU A 55 -9.69 12.39 7.91
C LEU A 55 -9.97 12.85 9.35
N PRO A 56 -10.10 14.16 9.62
CA PRO A 56 -10.34 14.67 10.98
C PRO A 56 -11.61 14.12 11.64
N ALA A 57 -12.64 13.87 10.83
CA ALA A 57 -13.94 13.41 11.31
C ALA A 57 -14.00 11.90 11.61
N ILE A 58 -13.00 11.11 11.18
CA ILE A 58 -13.03 9.65 11.35
C ILE A 58 -11.74 9.17 12.04
N PRO A 59 -11.78 8.92 13.36
CA PRO A 59 -10.61 8.46 14.09
C PRO A 59 -10.19 7.07 13.64
N ARG A 60 -8.88 6.87 13.45
CA ARG A 60 -8.28 5.57 13.12
C ARG A 60 -6.99 5.37 13.87
N ASN A 61 -6.78 4.13 14.30
CA ASN A 61 -5.47 3.69 14.75
C ASN A 61 -4.56 3.51 13.54
N HIS A 62 -3.27 3.80 13.73
CA HIS A 62 -2.25 3.41 12.78
C HIS A 62 -2.12 1.88 12.81
N GLN A 63 -2.39 1.23 11.69
CA GLN A 63 -2.42 -0.23 11.60
C GLN A 63 -1.90 -0.71 10.25
N TYR A 64 -1.34 -1.92 10.30
CA TYR A 64 -0.91 -2.69 9.14
C TYR A 64 -1.73 -3.98 9.11
N VAL A 65 -2.42 -4.23 7.99
CA VAL A 65 -3.17 -5.47 7.80
C VAL A 65 -2.93 -6.04 6.41
N VAL A 66 -3.27 -7.31 6.23
CA VAL A 66 -3.20 -7.95 4.92
C VAL A 66 -4.44 -7.61 4.10
N GLY A 67 -4.23 -7.10 2.88
CA GLY A 67 -5.23 -6.93 1.83
C GLY A 67 -4.94 -7.80 0.60
N TYR A 68 -5.88 -7.81 -0.34
CA TYR A 68 -5.70 -8.48 -1.65
C TYR A 68 -5.87 -7.48 -2.78
N SER A 69 -4.85 -7.26 -3.60
CA SER A 69 -5.04 -6.54 -4.86
C SER A 69 -5.94 -7.36 -5.80
N VAL A 70 -6.68 -6.66 -6.66
CA VAL A 70 -7.59 -7.27 -7.64
C VAL A 70 -7.17 -6.89 -9.05
N ASP A 71 -7.09 -5.59 -9.31
CA ASP A 71 -6.63 -5.03 -10.58
C ASP A 71 -5.99 -3.67 -10.38
N VAL A 72 -5.21 -3.27 -11.38
CA VAL A 72 -4.51 -2.00 -11.42
C VAL A 72 -4.64 -1.38 -12.81
N SER A 73 -4.59 -0.06 -12.85
CA SER A 73 -4.42 0.78 -14.03
C SER A 73 -3.33 1.80 -13.74
N GLU A 74 -2.95 2.56 -14.75
CA GLU A 74 -2.03 3.69 -14.64
C GLU A 74 -2.38 4.65 -13.49
N THR A 75 -3.66 4.94 -13.27
CA THR A 75 -4.11 5.97 -12.31
C THR A 75 -4.79 5.43 -11.06
N GLY A 76 -4.99 4.11 -10.96
CA GLY A 76 -5.81 3.57 -9.88
C GLY A 76 -5.66 2.09 -9.65
N ILE A 77 -6.01 1.67 -8.44
CA ILE A 77 -5.94 0.29 -7.98
C ILE A 77 -7.27 -0.12 -7.32
N ARG A 78 -7.64 -1.39 -7.50
CA ARG A 78 -8.73 -2.03 -6.78
C ARG A 78 -8.16 -3.11 -5.88
N PHE A 79 -8.57 -3.11 -4.62
CA PHE A 79 -8.14 -4.10 -3.64
C PHE A 79 -9.24 -4.42 -2.63
N LEU A 80 -9.08 -5.53 -1.92
CA LEU A 80 -9.96 -5.99 -0.85
C LEU A 80 -9.33 -5.71 0.51
N HIS A 81 -10.16 -5.28 1.45
CA HIS A 81 -9.77 -4.93 2.81
C HIS A 81 -10.79 -5.47 3.83
N ASP A 82 -10.38 -5.66 5.08
CA ASP A 82 -11.23 -6.24 6.13
C ASP A 82 -12.10 -5.21 6.85
N THR A 83 -11.79 -3.92 6.73
CA THR A 83 -12.55 -2.82 7.32
C THR A 83 -12.99 -1.79 6.27
N GLU A 84 -13.97 -0.98 6.62
CA GLU A 84 -14.42 0.12 5.76
C GLU A 84 -13.37 1.24 5.71
N LEU A 85 -13.03 1.66 4.49
CA LEU A 85 -12.30 2.90 4.23
C LEU A 85 -13.25 3.89 3.54
N TYR A 86 -13.06 5.16 3.80
CA TYR A 86 -13.96 6.22 3.34
C TYR A 86 -13.28 7.06 2.27
N PRO A 87 -14.05 7.59 1.31
CA PRO A 87 -13.52 8.49 0.29
C PRO A 87 -12.72 9.65 0.89
N GLY A 88 -11.56 9.94 0.29
CA GLY A 88 -10.64 10.98 0.74
C GLY A 88 -9.58 10.49 1.74
N GLU A 89 -9.72 9.30 2.32
CA GLU A 89 -8.63 8.73 3.13
C GLU A 89 -7.39 8.47 2.30
N ARG A 90 -6.23 8.79 2.88
CA ARG A 90 -4.95 8.35 2.35
C ARG A 90 -4.51 7.07 3.04
N ILE A 91 -4.04 6.13 2.24
CA ILE A 91 -3.49 4.86 2.71
C ILE A 91 -2.20 4.56 1.94
N THR A 92 -1.38 3.71 2.51
CA THR A 92 -0.18 3.20 1.85
C THR A 92 -0.32 1.71 1.59
N LEU A 93 -0.07 1.31 0.36
CA LEU A 93 -0.07 -0.08 -0.08
C LEU A 93 1.36 -0.54 -0.22
N TRP A 94 1.71 -1.63 0.47
CA TRP A 94 3.03 -2.25 0.33
C TRP A 94 2.87 -3.53 -0.48
N THR A 95 3.47 -3.51 -1.67
CA THR A 95 3.56 -4.65 -2.58
C THR A 95 4.99 -5.20 -2.57
N SER A 96 5.23 -6.32 -3.26
CA SER A 96 6.58 -6.90 -3.35
C SER A 96 7.52 -6.02 -4.17
N ALA A 97 6.96 -5.17 -5.04
CA ALA A 97 7.71 -4.32 -5.94
C ALA A 97 7.93 -2.92 -5.36
N GLN A 98 6.90 -2.34 -4.73
CA GLN A 98 6.92 -0.94 -4.33
C GLN A 98 5.93 -0.62 -3.21
N ARG A 99 6.20 0.51 -2.55
CA ARG A 99 5.29 1.22 -1.65
C ARG A 99 4.53 2.26 -2.47
N ILE A 100 3.22 2.32 -2.32
CA ILE A 100 2.35 3.22 -3.10
C ILE A 100 1.38 3.93 -2.18
N THR A 101 1.39 5.25 -2.17
CA THR A 101 0.34 6.02 -1.51
C THR A 101 -0.83 6.22 -2.47
N CYS A 102 -2.04 6.04 -1.95
CA CYS A 102 -3.25 6.21 -2.74
C CYS A 102 -4.35 6.88 -1.92
N THR A 103 -5.26 7.53 -2.62
CA THR A 103 -6.46 8.15 -2.03
C THR A 103 -7.66 7.27 -2.32
N VAL A 104 -8.40 6.92 -1.29
CA VAL A 104 -9.63 6.12 -1.41
C VAL A 104 -10.67 6.95 -2.17
N MET A 105 -11.22 6.38 -3.24
CA MET A 105 -12.24 7.03 -4.08
C MET A 105 -13.62 6.43 -3.87
N ARG A 106 -13.67 5.13 -3.57
CA ARG A 106 -14.91 4.40 -3.32
C ARG A 106 -14.66 3.19 -2.42
N CYS A 107 -15.69 2.82 -1.67
CA CYS A 107 -15.74 1.61 -0.87
C CYS A 107 -17.08 0.92 -1.11
N ARG A 108 -17.05 -0.40 -1.31
CA ARG A 108 -18.24 -1.24 -1.45
C ARG A 108 -18.11 -2.42 -0.50
N ARG A 109 -19.04 -2.55 0.44
CA ARG A 109 -19.14 -3.74 1.28
C ARG A 109 -19.59 -4.94 0.44
N LEU A 110 -18.86 -6.05 0.56
CA LEU A 110 -19.18 -7.32 -0.11
C LEU A 110 -19.76 -8.33 0.89
N ASN A 111 -19.21 -8.38 2.10
CA ASN A 111 -19.74 -9.16 3.23
C ASN A 111 -19.30 -8.52 4.57
N GLU A 112 -19.36 -9.25 5.69
CA GLU A 112 -19.01 -8.73 7.02
C GLU A 112 -17.53 -8.37 7.21
N CYS A 113 -16.62 -8.98 6.47
CA CYS A 113 -15.17 -8.76 6.63
C CYS A 113 -14.49 -8.57 5.28
N CYS A 114 -15.20 -8.09 4.26
CA CYS A 114 -14.66 -7.87 2.94
C CYS A 114 -15.29 -6.63 2.33
N TYR A 115 -14.44 -5.63 2.11
CA TYR A 115 -14.75 -4.37 1.46
C TYR A 115 -13.90 -4.26 0.20
N GLU A 116 -14.55 -4.00 -0.93
CA GLU A 116 -13.88 -3.66 -2.17
C GLU A 116 -13.59 -2.16 -2.17
N ILE A 117 -12.31 -1.82 -2.25
CA ILE A 117 -11.83 -0.45 -2.25
C ILE A 117 -11.32 -0.11 -3.65
N GLY A 118 -11.79 1.01 -4.19
CA GLY A 118 -11.19 1.64 -5.36
C GLY A 118 -10.42 2.88 -4.91
N ALA A 119 -9.14 2.93 -5.23
CA ALA A 119 -8.25 4.03 -4.86
C ALA A 119 -7.56 4.62 -6.10
N SER A 120 -7.34 5.94 -6.07
CA SER A 120 -6.52 6.66 -7.04
C SER A 120 -5.07 6.63 -6.57
N LEU A 121 -4.16 6.25 -7.45
CA LEU A 121 -2.73 6.37 -7.16
C LEU A 121 -2.39 7.86 -7.02
N VAL A 122 -1.59 8.19 -6.02
CA VAL A 122 -1.00 9.52 -5.90
C VAL A 122 0.38 9.42 -6.54
N ASP A 123 0.66 10.28 -7.51
CA ASP A 123 2.05 10.50 -7.94
C ASP A 123 2.78 11.10 -6.74
N GLU A 124 3.48 10.26 -6.00
CA GLU A 124 4.54 10.76 -5.13
C GLU A 124 5.70 11.12 -6.05
N ASP A 125 6.07 12.40 -6.08
CA ASP A 125 7.38 12.82 -6.54
C ASP A 125 8.39 11.93 -5.81
N VAL A 126 9.02 11.01 -6.54
CA VAL A 126 10.15 10.24 -6.02
C VAL A 126 11.32 11.21 -5.97
N SER A 127 11.29 12.19 -5.04
CA SER A 127 12.51 12.75 -4.50
C SER A 127 13.16 11.60 -3.75
N LEU A 128 14.01 10.86 -4.47
CA LEU A 128 15.03 10.00 -3.91
C LEU A 128 15.78 10.87 -2.90
N GLU A 129 15.39 10.79 -1.62
CA GLU A 129 16.27 11.25 -0.56
C GLU A 129 17.54 10.44 -0.73
N GLN A 130 18.56 11.10 -1.27
CA GLN A 130 19.90 10.59 -1.36
C GLN A 130 20.24 10.04 0.03
N ALA A 131 20.65 8.77 0.08
CA ALA A 131 21.18 8.18 1.29
C ALA A 131 22.21 9.18 1.85
N GLN A 132 21.94 9.73 3.04
CA GLN A 132 22.94 10.51 3.74
C GLN A 132 24.09 9.56 4.01
N ASP A 133 25.19 9.73 3.28
CA ASP A 133 26.46 9.12 3.60
C ASP A 133 26.76 9.44 5.07
N VAL A 134 26.79 8.39 5.89
CA VAL A 134 27.27 8.49 7.26
C VAL A 134 28.73 8.90 7.16
N VAL A 135 29.01 10.18 7.41
CA VAL A 135 30.38 10.67 7.56
C VAL A 135 30.96 9.92 8.76
N GLU A 136 31.91 9.03 8.50
CA GLU A 136 32.65 8.32 9.54
C GLU A 136 33.29 9.36 10.48
N PRO A 137 33.23 9.18 11.80
CA PRO A 137 33.89 10.09 12.72
C PRO A 137 35.40 10.02 12.50
N GLU A 138 35.99 11.15 12.14
CA GLU A 138 37.43 11.31 11.97
C GLU A 138 38.14 10.88 13.27
N ASN A 139 39.02 9.88 13.15
CA ASN A 139 39.88 9.43 14.24
C ASN A 139 40.76 10.61 14.71
N GLU A 140 40.53 11.09 15.92
CA GLU A 140 41.49 11.93 16.65
C GLU A 140 42.73 11.09 16.99
N THR A 141 43.71 11.06 16.10
CA THR A 141 45.04 10.54 16.42
C THR A 141 45.78 11.50 17.35
N HIS A 142 46.05 11.00 18.55
CA HIS A 142 46.97 11.56 19.55
C HIS A 142 48.27 12.12 18.95
N GLY A 143 48.60 13.36 19.32
CA GLY A 143 49.92 13.95 19.16
C GLY A 143 50.37 14.67 20.43
N GLY A 144 51.23 14.01 21.20
CA GLY A 144 52.32 14.62 21.96
C GLY A 144 51.97 15.52 23.15
N LYS A 145 51.99 14.94 24.34
CA LYS A 145 52.37 15.67 25.56
C LYS A 145 53.82 16.11 25.43
N ASP A 146 54.09 17.41 25.50
CA ASP A 146 55.36 17.94 25.98
C ASP A 146 55.07 19.00 27.03
N PHE A 147 55.16 18.59 28.30
CA PHE A 147 55.20 19.49 29.46
C PHE A 147 56.29 19.02 30.44
N MET A 148 57.32 19.87 30.53
CA MET A 148 58.25 20.14 31.66
C MET A 148 59.24 19.06 32.13
N ASN A 149 60.52 19.27 31.80
CA ASN A 149 61.53 19.87 32.70
C ASN A 149 62.90 19.98 32.00
#